data_AF-A0A1G6F511-F1
#
_entry.id   AF-A0A1G6F511-F1
#
_cell.length_a   1.000
_cell.length_b   1.000
_cell.length_c   1.000
_cell.angle_alpha   90.00
_cell.angle_beta   90.00
_cell.angle_gamma   90.00
#
_symmetry.space_group_name_H-M   'P 1'
#
loop_
_entity.id
_entity.type
_entity.pdbx_description
1 polymer ?
#
loop_
_entity_poly.entity_id
_entity_poly.type
_entity_poly.pdbx_seq_one_letter_code
_entity_poly.pdbx_strand_id
1 'polypeptide(L)'
;MKFDKTYKNIKGFVFVFLLLVCFNLTAQQVEHNGTTYYVKGKVILQDGKDVTKNLDADLQKTILDKHEDNMALKKISDQKDKDLKKAEKAASKYEKALKRSEKDLKAKEKAQKNFEKASKKLEDNQKKYDRLSRKGKLSPNDEKDWLKKLEKLQDNVDKYQRRLKKS
;
A
#
# COMPACT_ATOMS: atom_id res chain seq x y z
N MET A 1 -3.25 -28.24 25.28
CA MET A 1 -3.88 -29.03 24.19
C MET A 1 -2.81 -29.31 23.15
N LYS A 2 -2.23 -30.51 23.15
CA LYS A 2 -1.13 -30.90 22.25
C LYS A 2 -1.75 -31.32 20.92
N PHE A 3 -1.61 -30.51 19.88
CA PHE A 3 -1.99 -30.93 18.53
C PHE A 3 -0.86 -31.77 17.94
N ASP A 4 -1.10 -33.07 17.90
CA ASP A 4 -0.13 -34.11 17.56
C ASP A 4 0.40 -34.03 16.12
N LYS A 5 1.67 -34.42 15.99
CA LYS A 5 2.49 -34.49 14.75
C LYS A 5 1.75 -35.15 13.56
N THR A 6 0.78 -36.02 13.81
CA THR A 6 -0.08 -36.69 12.82
C THR A 6 -0.90 -35.72 11.97
N TYR A 7 -1.41 -34.62 12.54
CA TYR A 7 -2.21 -33.64 11.79
C TYR A 7 -1.36 -32.86 10.77
N LYS A 8 -0.05 -32.76 11.03
CA LYS A 8 0.91 -32.06 10.16
C LYS A 8 1.20 -32.87 8.89
N ASN A 9 1.29 -34.20 9.02
CA ASN A 9 1.54 -35.11 7.90
C ASN A 9 0.29 -35.30 7.02
N ILE A 10 -0.90 -35.36 7.63
CA ILE A 10 -2.18 -35.46 6.90
C ILE A 10 -2.46 -34.18 6.08
N LYS A 11 -2.17 -32.99 6.64
CA LYS A 11 -2.28 -31.72 5.90
C LYS A 11 -1.35 -31.66 4.69
N GLY A 12 -0.12 -32.17 4.81
CA GLY A 12 0.82 -32.26 3.70
C GLY A 12 0.30 -33.18 2.58
N PHE A 13 -0.26 -34.32 2.94
CA PHE A 13 -0.82 -35.28 1.99
C PHE A 13 -2.06 -34.74 1.26
N VAL A 14 -2.96 -34.05 1.98
CA VAL A 14 -4.13 -33.38 1.40
C VAL A 14 -3.71 -32.25 0.45
N PHE A 15 -2.67 -31.48 0.78
CA PHE A 15 -2.16 -30.40 -0.08
C PHE A 15 -1.53 -30.92 -1.38
N VAL A 16 -0.79 -32.05 -1.32
CA VAL A 16 -0.21 -32.71 -2.50
C VAL A 16 -1.30 -33.35 -3.38
N PHE A 17 -2.31 -33.97 -2.76
CA PHE A 17 -3.47 -34.50 -3.47
C PHE A 17 -4.28 -33.39 -4.17
N LEU A 18 -4.49 -32.26 -3.51
CA LEU A 18 -5.15 -31.08 -4.08
C LEU A 18 -4.37 -30.52 -5.29
N LEU A 19 -3.03 -30.49 -5.22
CA LEU A 19 -2.17 -30.07 -6.34
C LEU A 19 -2.25 -31.04 -7.54
N LEU A 20 -2.34 -32.35 -7.31
CA LEU A 20 -2.46 -33.36 -8.37
C LEU A 20 -3.80 -33.29 -9.12
N VAL A 21 -4.89 -32.94 -8.45
CA VAL A 21 -6.21 -32.78 -9.08
C VAL A 21 -6.27 -31.54 -9.98
N CYS A 22 -5.53 -30.48 -9.66
CA CYS A 22 -5.50 -29.25 -10.46
C CYS A 22 -4.80 -29.38 -11.83
N PHE A 23 -4.02 -30.43 -12.08
CA PHE A 23 -3.28 -30.61 -13.33
C PHE A 23 -4.11 -31.14 -14.52
N ASN A 24 -5.35 -31.63 -14.29
CA ASN A 24 -6.14 -32.29 -15.33
C ASN A 24 -7.08 -31.37 -16.13
N LEU A 25 -7.04 -30.05 -15.94
CA LEU A 25 -8.03 -29.12 -16.53
C LEU A 25 -7.46 -28.26 -17.66
N THR A 26 -6.83 -28.88 -18.66
CA THR A 26 -6.34 -28.16 -19.87
C THR A 26 -7.29 -28.22 -21.06
N ALA A 27 -8.53 -28.65 -20.88
CA ALA A 27 -9.52 -28.70 -21.95
C ALA A 27 -10.38 -27.43 -21.90
N GLN A 28 -10.44 -26.68 -23.01
CA GLN A 28 -11.27 -25.49 -23.08
C GLN A 28 -12.57 -25.77 -23.83
N GLN A 29 -13.65 -25.34 -23.20
CA GLN A 29 -15.00 -25.49 -23.71
C GLN A 29 -15.24 -24.50 -24.85
N VAL A 30 -15.80 -24.98 -25.96
CA VAL A 30 -16.28 -24.18 -27.08
C VAL A 30 -17.71 -24.62 -27.39
N GLU A 31 -18.63 -23.66 -27.45
CA GLU A 31 -20.02 -23.92 -27.82
C GLU A 31 -20.26 -23.58 -29.29
N HIS A 32 -20.88 -24.51 -30.01
CA HIS A 32 -21.32 -24.30 -31.38
C HIS A 32 -22.64 -25.06 -31.61
N ASN A 33 -23.67 -24.34 -32.05
CA ASN A 33 -25.02 -24.85 -32.31
C ASN A 33 -25.63 -25.63 -31.12
N GLY A 34 -25.46 -25.12 -29.90
CA GLY A 34 -25.97 -25.75 -28.65
C GLY A 34 -25.22 -27.01 -28.21
N THR A 35 -24.20 -27.44 -28.95
CA THR A 35 -23.33 -28.57 -28.57
C THR A 35 -22.04 -28.03 -27.96
N THR A 36 -21.66 -28.62 -26.83
CA THR A 36 -20.41 -28.30 -26.13
C THR A 36 -19.29 -29.22 -26.59
N TYR A 37 -18.21 -28.63 -27.07
CA TYR A 37 -16.98 -29.33 -27.43
C TYR A 37 -15.84 -28.93 -26.50
N TYR A 38 -14.92 -29.86 -26.23
CA TYR A 38 -13.71 -29.62 -25.46
C TYR A 38 -12.50 -29.71 -26.39
N VAL A 39 -11.76 -28.61 -26.51
CA VAL A 39 -10.58 -28.54 -27.38
C VAL A 39 -9.31 -28.75 -26.56
N LYS A 40 -8.48 -29.70 -26.99
CA LYS A 40 -7.16 -29.98 -26.42
C LYS A 40 -6.12 -30.05 -27.55
N GLY A 41 -5.49 -28.91 -27.83
CA GLY A 41 -4.60 -28.77 -28.99
C GLY A 41 -5.40 -28.85 -30.29
N LYS A 42 -5.15 -29.86 -31.14
CA LYS A 42 -5.89 -30.10 -32.39
C LYS A 42 -7.04 -31.10 -32.26
N VAL A 43 -7.21 -31.70 -31.08
CA VAL A 43 -8.23 -32.72 -30.82
C VAL A 43 -9.50 -32.06 -30.30
N ILE A 44 -10.63 -32.42 -30.89
CA ILE A 44 -11.97 -32.01 -30.48
C ILE A 44 -12.64 -33.19 -29.80
N LEU A 45 -13.00 -33.00 -28.54
CA LEU A 45 -13.69 -33.99 -27.71
C LEU A 45 -15.15 -33.59 -27.51
N GLN A 46 -16.06 -34.55 -27.61
CA GLN A 46 -17.46 -34.42 -27.21
C GLN A 46 -17.77 -35.53 -26.21
N ASP A 47 -18.31 -35.19 -25.04
CA ASP A 47 -18.57 -36.15 -23.95
C ASP A 47 -17.36 -37.03 -23.59
N GLY A 48 -16.16 -36.47 -23.70
CA GLY A 48 -14.89 -37.18 -23.43
C GLY A 48 -14.40 -38.11 -24.55
N LYS A 49 -15.13 -38.21 -25.67
CA LYS A 49 -14.74 -39.01 -26.83
C LYS A 49 -14.16 -38.12 -27.94
N ASP A 50 -13.11 -38.62 -28.61
CA ASP A 50 -12.53 -37.96 -29.78
C ASP A 50 -13.47 -38.05 -30.97
N VAL A 51 -13.98 -36.89 -31.40
CA VAL A 51 -14.89 -36.74 -32.54
C VAL A 51 -14.22 -36.01 -33.71
N THR A 52 -12.92 -35.73 -33.62
CA THR A 52 -12.16 -34.90 -34.57
C THR A 52 -12.30 -35.36 -36.02
N LYS A 53 -12.25 -36.68 -36.26
CA LYS A 53 -12.35 -37.27 -37.61
C LYS A 53 -13.79 -37.43 -38.13
N ASN A 54 -14.77 -37.34 -37.23
CA ASN A 54 -16.18 -37.55 -37.53
C ASN A 54 -16.91 -36.21 -37.74
N LEU A 55 -16.24 -35.10 -37.48
CA LEU A 55 -16.74 -33.74 -37.72
C LEU A 55 -16.40 -33.31 -39.15
N ASP A 56 -17.30 -32.51 -39.73
CA ASP A 56 -17.04 -31.85 -41.00
C ASP A 56 -15.85 -30.88 -40.89
N ALA A 57 -15.09 -30.73 -41.98
CA ALA A 57 -13.87 -29.93 -41.99
C ALA A 57 -14.13 -28.45 -41.67
N ASP A 58 -15.26 -27.89 -42.12
CA ASP A 58 -15.62 -26.49 -41.87
C ASP A 58 -16.03 -26.30 -40.40
N LEU A 59 -16.72 -27.29 -39.83
CA LEU A 59 -17.10 -27.30 -38.43
C LEU A 59 -15.88 -27.44 -37.50
N GLN A 60 -14.97 -28.35 -37.84
CA GLN A 60 -13.70 -28.53 -37.12
C GLN A 60 -12.90 -27.23 -37.10
N LYS A 61 -12.77 -26.55 -38.26
CA LYS A 61 -12.08 -25.27 -38.37
C LYS A 61 -12.75 -24.21 -37.49
N THR A 62 -14.07 -24.09 -37.56
CA THR A 62 -14.83 -23.11 -36.76
C THR A 62 -14.64 -23.29 -35.26
N ILE A 63 -14.62 -24.54 -34.77
CA ILE A 63 -14.42 -24.85 -33.35
C ILE A 63 -12.99 -24.47 -32.91
N LEU A 64 -11.99 -24.77 -33.74
CA LEU A 64 -10.59 -24.45 -33.45
C LEU A 64 -10.32 -22.94 -33.50
N ASP A 65 -10.85 -22.24 -34.50
CA ASP A 65 -10.71 -20.79 -34.64
C ASP A 65 -11.33 -20.08 -33.41
N LYS A 66 -12.54 -20.48 -32.99
CA LYS A 66 -13.18 -19.97 -31.76
C LYS A 66 -12.36 -20.25 -30.50
N HIS A 67 -11.72 -21.41 -30.39
CA HIS A 67 -10.86 -21.74 -29.27
C HIS A 67 -9.64 -20.81 -29.21
N GLU A 68 -9.02 -20.57 -30.36
CA GLU A 68 -7.86 -19.68 -30.49
C GLU A 68 -8.23 -18.22 -30.15
N ASP A 69 -9.37 -17.73 -30.66
CA ASP A 69 -9.89 -16.41 -30.33
C ASP A 69 -10.18 -16.26 -28.83
N ASN A 70 -10.84 -17.24 -28.21
CA ASN A 70 -11.11 -17.23 -26.77
C ASN A 70 -9.81 -17.24 -25.94
N MET A 71 -8.79 -17.97 -26.41
CA MET A 71 -7.47 -17.98 -25.79
C MET A 71 -6.74 -16.65 -25.93
N ALA A 72 -6.81 -16.03 -27.10
CA ALA A 72 -6.26 -14.70 -27.35
C ALA A 72 -6.95 -13.65 -26.47
N LEU A 73 -8.28 -13.64 -26.42
CA LEU A 73 -9.07 -12.75 -25.58
C LEU A 73 -8.75 -12.92 -24.09
N LYS A 74 -8.62 -14.16 -23.61
CA LYS A 74 -8.22 -14.43 -22.23
C LYS A 74 -6.82 -13.90 -21.91
N LYS A 75 -5.84 -14.13 -22.79
CA LYS A 75 -4.47 -13.59 -22.62
C LYS A 75 -4.47 -12.06 -22.58
N ILE A 76 -5.27 -11.42 -23.44
CA ILE A 76 -5.41 -9.96 -23.47
C ILE A 76 -6.04 -9.47 -22.15
N SER A 77 -7.09 -10.13 -21.67
CA SER A 77 -7.74 -9.81 -20.39
C SER A 77 -6.78 -9.96 -19.22
N ASP A 78 -6.07 -11.09 -19.12
CA ASP A 78 -5.09 -11.36 -18.07
C ASP A 78 -3.96 -10.32 -18.08
N GLN A 79 -3.53 -9.89 -19.27
CA GLN A 79 -2.51 -8.86 -19.42
C GLN A 79 -3.03 -7.49 -18.97
N LYS A 80 -4.25 -7.11 -19.39
CA LYS A 80 -4.91 -5.87 -18.94
C LYS A 80 -5.07 -5.86 -17.43
N ASP A 81 -5.50 -6.94 -16.81
CA ASP A 81 -5.63 -7.05 -15.35
C ASP A 81 -4.28 -6.90 -14.63
N LYS A 82 -3.21 -7.51 -15.18
CA LYS A 82 -1.86 -7.35 -14.64
C LYS A 82 -1.41 -5.90 -14.73
N ASP A 83 -1.67 -5.23 -15.84
CA ASP A 83 -1.23 -3.86 -16.05
C ASP A 83 -2.06 -2.86 -15.23
N LEU A 84 -3.37 -3.09 -15.08
CA LEU A 84 -4.22 -2.35 -14.13
C LEU A 84 -3.70 -2.52 -12.69
N LYS A 85 -3.40 -3.74 -12.25
CA LYS A 85 -2.84 -4.00 -10.91
C LYS A 85 -1.49 -3.31 -10.70
N LYS A 86 -0.64 -3.23 -11.74
CA LYS A 86 0.63 -2.49 -11.66
C LYS A 86 0.39 -0.98 -11.56
N ALA A 87 -0.52 -0.44 -12.37
CA ALA A 87 -0.88 0.97 -12.36
C ALA A 87 -1.47 1.39 -11.00
N GLU A 88 -2.38 0.59 -10.44
CA GLU A 88 -2.97 0.83 -9.12
C GLU A 88 -1.91 0.81 -8.00
N LYS A 89 -0.99 -0.17 -8.03
CA LYS A 89 0.13 -0.23 -7.08
C LYS A 89 1.05 0.98 -7.21
N ALA A 90 1.31 1.45 -8.43
CA ALA A 90 2.11 2.64 -8.66
C ALA A 90 1.41 3.88 -8.09
N ALA A 91 0.14 4.09 -8.43
CA ALA A 91 -0.67 5.20 -7.92
C ALA A 91 -0.72 5.22 -6.38
N SER A 92 -0.94 4.07 -5.75
CA SER A 92 -0.95 3.95 -4.27
C SER A 92 0.41 4.31 -3.64
N LYS A 93 1.52 3.96 -4.30
CA LYS A 93 2.87 4.34 -3.83
C LYS A 93 3.08 5.86 -3.92
N TYR A 94 2.67 6.47 -5.02
CA TYR A 94 2.75 7.93 -5.21
C TYR A 94 1.90 8.67 -4.17
N GLU A 95 0.65 8.24 -3.94
CA GLU A 95 -0.23 8.84 -2.95
C GLU A 95 0.38 8.75 -1.53
N LYS A 96 0.92 7.59 -1.16
CA LYS A 96 1.60 7.41 0.14
C LYS A 96 2.84 8.29 0.27
N ALA A 97 3.60 8.49 -0.80
CA ALA A 97 4.76 9.36 -0.80
C ALA A 97 4.35 10.83 -0.63
N LEU A 98 3.35 11.30 -1.37
CA LEU A 98 2.79 12.65 -1.24
C LEU A 98 2.28 12.89 0.18
N LYS A 99 1.49 11.97 0.73
CA LYS A 99 0.95 12.08 2.10
C LYS A 99 2.04 12.11 3.17
N ARG A 100 3.16 11.42 2.97
CA ARG A 100 4.33 11.50 3.87
C ARG A 100 4.99 12.87 3.76
N SER A 101 5.26 13.33 2.54
CA SER A 101 5.84 14.65 2.29
C SER A 101 5.00 15.78 2.89
N GLU A 102 3.67 15.73 2.75
CA GLU A 102 2.76 16.72 3.35
C GLU A 102 2.80 16.70 4.88
N LYS A 103 2.87 15.51 5.49
CA LYS A 103 2.98 15.37 6.95
C LYS A 103 4.30 15.94 7.47
N ASP A 104 5.39 15.67 6.76
CA ASP A 104 6.72 16.16 7.13
C ASP A 104 6.78 17.68 7.01
N LEU A 105 6.21 18.25 5.93
CA LEU A 105 6.10 19.68 5.74
C LEU A 105 5.26 20.33 6.86
N LYS A 106 4.07 19.79 7.17
CA LYS A 106 3.24 20.26 8.28
C LYS A 106 3.94 20.16 9.64
N ALA A 107 4.75 19.13 9.85
CA ALA A 107 5.53 18.98 11.08
C ALA A 107 6.61 20.05 11.21
N LYS A 108 7.33 20.36 10.12
CA LYS A 108 8.31 21.45 10.04
C LYS A 108 7.67 22.80 10.30
N GLU A 109 6.56 23.12 9.62
CA GLU A 109 5.82 24.38 9.82
C GLU A 109 5.37 24.52 11.28
N LYS A 110 4.86 23.45 11.89
CA LYS A 110 4.47 23.46 13.30
C LYS A 110 5.66 23.66 14.23
N ALA A 111 6.81 23.03 13.94
CA ALA A 111 8.03 23.20 14.71
C ALA A 111 8.53 24.66 14.63
N GLN A 112 8.53 25.24 13.43
CA GLN A 112 8.92 26.64 13.20
C GLN A 112 8.00 27.59 13.96
N LYS A 113 6.67 27.45 13.81
CA LYS A 113 5.69 28.28 14.51
C LYS A 113 5.83 28.21 16.04
N ASN A 114 6.16 27.04 16.59
CA ASN A 114 6.39 26.89 18.02
C ASN A 114 7.68 27.58 18.49
N PHE A 115 8.74 27.47 17.70
CA PHE A 115 10.00 28.17 17.95
C PHE A 115 9.79 29.69 17.91
N GLU A 116 9.17 30.22 16.86
CA GLU A 116 8.88 31.66 16.72
C GLU A 116 8.05 32.21 17.89
N LYS A 117 7.00 31.47 18.29
CA LYS A 117 6.18 31.86 19.46
C LYS A 117 6.97 31.87 20.76
N ALA A 118 7.84 30.89 20.97
CA ALA A 118 8.68 30.82 22.17
C ALA A 118 9.69 31.96 22.19
N SER A 119 10.36 32.23 21.06
CA SER A 119 11.35 33.30 20.91
C SER A 119 10.72 34.66 21.15
N LYS A 120 9.55 34.93 20.55
CA LYS A 120 8.81 36.18 20.78
C LYS A 120 8.42 36.35 22.24
N LYS A 121 7.96 35.28 22.91
CA LYS A 121 7.59 35.34 24.33
C LYS A 121 8.80 35.65 25.22
N LEU A 122 9.98 35.07 24.92
CA LEU A 122 11.21 35.40 25.62
C LEU A 122 11.57 36.87 25.44
N GLU A 123 11.58 37.35 24.19
CA GLU A 123 11.91 38.74 23.83
C GLU A 123 10.98 39.74 24.54
N ASP A 124 9.67 39.50 24.52
CA ASP A 124 8.68 40.36 25.19
C ASP A 124 8.90 40.40 26.71
N ASN A 125 9.29 39.27 27.32
CA ASN A 125 9.57 39.22 28.76
C ASN A 125 10.92 39.87 29.10
N GLN A 126 11.95 39.73 28.27
CA GLN A 126 13.22 40.45 28.41
C GLN A 126 13.00 41.96 28.35
N LYS A 127 12.28 42.46 27.33
CA LYS A 127 11.92 43.88 27.22
C LYS A 127 11.15 44.40 28.44
N LYS A 128 10.27 43.58 29.01
CA LYS A 128 9.51 43.95 30.22
C LYS A 128 10.40 43.99 31.45
N TYR A 129 11.27 42.99 31.62
CA TYR A 129 12.26 42.94 32.70
C TYR A 129 13.20 44.16 32.65
N ASP A 130 13.81 44.43 31.49
CA ASP A 130 14.73 45.55 31.31
C ASP A 130 14.06 46.88 31.66
N ARG A 131 12.79 47.05 31.26
CA ARG A 131 12.01 48.25 31.58
C ARG A 131 11.75 48.39 33.08
N LEU A 132 11.46 47.30 33.78
CA LEU A 132 11.20 47.32 35.23
C LEU A 132 12.50 47.56 36.01
N SER A 133 13.57 46.90 35.62
CA SER A 133 14.92 47.07 36.18
C SER A 133 15.40 48.51 36.02
N ARG A 134 15.32 49.08 34.80
CA ARG A 134 15.67 50.50 34.55
C ARG A 134 14.85 51.51 35.34
N LYS A 135 13.62 51.15 35.72
CA LYS A 135 12.75 52.01 36.53
C LYS A 135 12.93 51.81 38.05
N GLY A 136 13.82 50.90 38.48
CA GLY A 136 14.01 50.57 39.89
C GLY A 136 12.77 49.97 40.55
N LYS A 137 11.87 49.36 39.77
CA LYS A 137 10.59 48.81 40.25
C LYS A 137 10.66 47.33 40.63
N LEU A 138 11.86 46.79 40.80
CA LEU A 138 12.09 45.40 41.19
C LEU A 138 12.74 45.37 42.56
N SER A 139 12.11 44.65 43.49
CA SER A 139 12.78 44.26 44.73
C SER A 139 13.79 43.13 44.44
N PRO A 140 14.76 42.86 45.34
CA PRO A 140 15.71 41.76 45.15
C PRO A 140 15.03 40.39 44.95
N ASN A 141 13.89 40.16 45.60
CA ASN A 141 13.16 38.91 45.46
C ASN A 141 12.41 38.84 44.11
N ASP A 142 11.83 39.96 43.66
CA ASP A 142 11.19 40.02 42.34
C ASP A 142 12.20 39.85 41.21
N GLU A 143 13.40 40.42 41.35
CA GLU A 143 14.48 40.25 40.37
C GLU A 143 14.85 38.79 40.20
N LYS A 144 15.00 38.05 41.31
CA LYS A 144 15.22 36.60 41.30
C LYS A 144 14.11 35.83 40.58
N ASP A 145 12.85 36.16 40.84
CA ASP A 145 11.72 35.50 40.18
C ASP A 145 11.65 35.80 38.68
N TRP A 146 12.01 37.03 38.28
CA TRP A 146 12.12 37.41 36.87
C TRP A 146 13.23 36.67 36.15
N LEU A 147 14.43 36.58 36.75
CA LEU A 147 15.55 35.84 36.18
C LEU A 147 15.18 34.35 35.99
N LYS A 148 14.57 33.73 37.01
CA LYS A 148 14.07 32.35 36.93
C LYS A 148 13.01 32.16 35.83
N LYS A 149 12.16 33.17 35.61
CA LYS A 149 11.17 33.13 34.53
C LYS A 149 11.84 33.23 33.16
N LEU A 150 12.83 34.10 32.99
CA LEU A 150 13.58 34.26 31.74
C LEU A 150 14.36 32.99 31.40
N GLU A 151 15.02 32.37 32.38
CA GLU A 151 15.70 31.08 32.24
C GLU A 151 14.74 29.99 31.72
N LYS A 152 13.57 29.83 32.35
CA LYS A 152 12.54 28.89 31.86
C LYS A 152 12.05 29.19 30.45
N LEU A 153 12.01 30.45 30.04
CA LEU A 153 11.62 30.83 28.67
C LEU A 153 12.75 30.51 27.68
N GLN A 154 14.00 30.74 28.04
CA GLN A 154 15.17 30.35 27.26
C GLN A 154 15.22 28.83 27.04
N ASP A 155 15.04 28.04 28.10
CA ASP A 155 14.98 26.57 28.01
C ASP A 155 13.91 26.09 27.01
N ASN A 156 12.75 26.77 27.00
CA ASN A 156 11.68 26.46 26.06
C ASN A 156 12.08 26.80 24.62
N VAL A 157 12.73 27.94 24.39
CA VAL A 157 13.27 28.32 23.07
C VAL A 157 14.26 27.27 22.59
N ASP A 158 15.22 26.88 23.43
CA ASP A 158 16.24 25.88 23.09
C ASP A 158 15.63 24.51 22.80
N LYS A 159 14.61 24.13 23.56
CA LYS A 159 13.84 22.91 23.32
C LYS A 159 13.15 22.92 21.95
N TYR A 160 12.50 24.03 21.57
CA TYR A 160 11.85 24.14 20.27
C TYR A 160 12.85 24.29 19.12
N GLN A 161 13.98 24.95 19.34
CA GLN A 161 15.08 25.02 18.37
C GLN A 161 15.66 23.63 18.08
N ARG A 162 15.89 22.82 19.12
CA ARG A 162 16.32 21.42 18.96
C ARG A 162 15.32 20.58 18.17
N ARG A 163 14.02 20.79 18.39
CA ARG A 163 12.95 20.12 17.64
C ARG A 163 12.89 20.56 16.18
N LEU A 164 13.08 21.84 15.91
CA LEU A 164 13.13 22.40 14.55
C LEU A 164 14.35 21.89 13.77
N LYS A 165 15.52 21.80 14.40
CA LYS A 165 16.72 21.24 13.77
C LYS A 165 16.60 19.74 13.45
N LYS A 166 15.72 19.02 14.16
CA LYS A 166 15.46 17.58 13.98
C LYS A 166 14.37 17.29 12.94
N SER A 167 13.48 18.25 12.67
CA SER A 167 12.37 18.10 11.72
C SER A 167 12.81 18.38 10.29
#